data_AF-A0A1V6H7A0-F1
#
_entry.id   AF-A0A1V6H7A0-F1
#
_cell.length_a   1.000
_cell.length_b   1.000
_cell.length_c   1.000
_cell.angle_alpha   90.00
_cell.angle_beta   90.00
_cell.angle_gamma   90.00
#
_symmetry.space_group_name_H-M   'P 1'
#
loop_
_entity.id
_entity.type
_entity.pdbx_description
1 polymer ?
#
loop_
_entity_poly.entity_id
_entity_poly.type
_entity_poly.pdbx_seq_one_letter_code
_entity_poly.pdbx_strand_id
1 'polypeptide(L)'
;MTAKPYVNPYLGGTLLGIVLFSAFLLTGGGLGASGAINRVQVSVVDLVAPDHVDRVPYFADLAGGDKNPLADPSVLMLVGVLLGGFASGLAFGRVKPEIRRGPNVSNATRLITAFIGGGQALSGGAVLSVGSWAFMLSVFAGGYMLAWFVRRLWN
;
A
#
# COMPACT_ATOMS: atom_id res chain seq x y z
N MET A 1 15.17 -15.76 15.97
CA MET A 1 16.24 -14.88 15.47
C MET A 1 16.17 -13.59 16.27
N THR A 2 17.30 -13.07 16.75
CA THR A 2 17.34 -11.81 17.50
C THR A 2 17.32 -10.65 16.51
N ALA A 3 16.43 -9.68 16.72
CA ALA A 3 16.31 -8.52 15.84
C ALA A 3 17.59 -7.68 15.88
N LYS A 4 18.13 -7.36 14.71
CA LYS A 4 19.29 -6.46 14.58
C LYS A 4 18.87 -4.98 14.73
N PRO A 5 19.80 -4.08 15.12
CA PRO A 5 19.54 -2.64 15.21
C PRO A 5 18.97 -2.05 13.92
N TYR A 6 18.22 -0.95 14.05
CA TYR A 6 17.75 -0.20 12.90
C TYR A 6 18.89 0.60 12.25
N VAL A 7 18.77 0.83 10.95
CA VAL A 7 19.71 1.66 10.19
C VAL A 7 19.57 3.11 10.64
N ASN A 8 20.65 3.88 10.54
CA ASN A 8 20.61 5.33 10.81
C ASN A 8 19.46 5.99 10.02
N PRO A 9 18.60 6.79 10.67
CA PRO A 9 17.41 7.36 10.04
C PRO A 9 17.74 8.30 8.87
N TYR A 10 18.88 9.01 8.91
CA TYR A 10 19.32 9.86 7.80
C TYR A 10 19.72 9.02 6.60
N LEU A 11 20.46 7.93 6.82
CA LEU A 11 20.82 7.00 5.73
C LEU A 11 19.58 6.33 5.14
N GLY A 12 18.65 5.88 5.98
CA GLY A 12 17.37 5.32 5.54
C GLY A 12 16.55 6.32 4.72
N GLY A 13 16.49 7.58 5.18
CA GLY A 13 15.84 8.67 4.45
C GLY A 13 16.50 8.97 3.10
N THR A 14 17.83 9.03 3.04
CA THR A 14 18.57 9.24 1.79
C THR A 14 18.32 8.12 0.77
N LEU A 15 18.41 6.85 1.21
CA LEU A 15 18.15 5.71 0.34
C LEU A 15 16.70 5.71 -0.17
N LEU A 16 15.73 6.02 0.69
CA LEU A 16 14.33 6.15 0.30
C LEU A 16 14.14 7.28 -0.73
N GLY A 17 14.78 8.43 -0.54
CA GLY A 17 14.75 9.55 -1.47
C GLY A 17 15.30 9.18 -2.85
N ILE A 18 16.43 8.46 -2.90
CA ILE A 18 17.00 7.94 -4.15
C ILE A 18 16.01 7.01 -4.85
N VAL A 19 15.41 6.05 -4.12
CA VAL A 19 14.44 5.11 -4.68
C VAL A 19 13.21 5.84 -5.24
N LEU A 20 12.67 6.82 -4.50
CA LEU A 20 11.53 7.62 -4.95
C LEU A 20 11.86 8.42 -6.21
N PHE A 21 13.03 9.07 -6.25
CA PHE A 21 13.48 9.81 -7.42
C PHE A 21 13.69 8.91 -8.63
N SER A 22 14.37 7.77 -8.44
CA SER A 22 14.61 6.79 -9.51
C SER A 22 13.30 6.22 -10.05
N ALA A 23 12.30 5.96 -9.19
CA ALA A 23 10.99 5.50 -9.64
C ALA A 23 10.36 6.52 -10.59
N PHE A 24 10.26 7.80 -10.17
CA PHE A 24 9.73 8.86 -11.03
C PHE A 24 10.52 9.02 -12.33
N LEU A 25 11.85 9.00 -12.25
CA LEU A 25 12.73 9.17 -13.41
C LEU A 25 12.58 8.04 -14.43
N LEU A 26 12.45 6.79 -13.99
CA LEU A 26 12.44 5.62 -14.85
C LEU A 26 11.04 5.25 -15.36
N THR A 27 10.00 5.43 -14.54
CA THR A 27 8.63 4.99 -14.88
C THR A 27 7.70 6.14 -15.26
N GLY A 28 8.15 7.40 -15.15
CA GLY A 28 7.34 8.59 -15.44
C GLY A 28 6.18 8.82 -14.46
N GLY A 29 6.12 8.05 -13.37
CA GLY A 29 5.07 8.07 -12.37
C GLY A 29 5.63 7.73 -10.99
N GLY A 30 4.92 8.14 -9.93
CA GLY A 30 5.36 7.92 -8.56
C GLY A 30 5.14 6.49 -8.07
N LEU A 31 5.74 6.16 -6.91
CA LEU A 31 5.44 4.91 -6.21
C LEU A 31 4.00 4.96 -5.69
N GLY A 32 3.15 4.05 -6.16
CA GLY A 32 1.75 3.96 -5.74
C GLY A 32 1.31 2.52 -5.55
N ALA A 33 0.88 2.17 -4.33
CA ALA A 33 0.33 0.85 -4.04
C ALA A 33 -1.05 0.65 -4.70
N SER A 34 -1.89 1.70 -4.71
CA SER A 34 -3.28 1.60 -5.14
C SER A 34 -3.44 1.26 -6.62
N GLY A 35 -2.59 1.80 -7.50
CA GLY A 35 -2.64 1.49 -8.93
C GLY A 35 -2.30 0.03 -9.23
N ALA A 36 -1.30 -0.52 -8.55
CA ALA A 36 -0.91 -1.92 -8.68
C ALA A 36 -2.01 -2.87 -8.17
N ILE A 37 -2.57 -2.59 -6.99
CA ILE A 37 -3.66 -3.39 -6.40
C ILE A 37 -4.90 -3.36 -7.29
N ASN A 38 -5.23 -2.20 -7.85
CA ASN A 38 -6.36 -2.06 -8.77
C ASN A 38 -6.18 -2.92 -10.02
N ARG A 39 -5.01 -2.89 -10.64
CA ARG A 39 -4.73 -3.73 -11.82
C ARG A 39 -4.79 -5.22 -11.52
N VAL A 40 -4.32 -5.66 -10.36
CA VAL A 40 -4.47 -7.05 -9.89
C VAL A 40 -5.95 -7.40 -9.65
N GLN A 41 -6.74 -6.47 -9.10
CA GLN A 41 -8.18 -6.70 -8.91
C GLN A 41 -8.90 -6.81 -10.26
N VAL A 42 -8.65 -5.87 -11.18
CA VAL A 42 -9.25 -5.87 -12.51
C VAL A 42 -8.83 -7.12 -13.28
N SER A 43 -7.58 -7.60 -13.16
CA SER A 43 -7.16 -8.85 -13.80
C SER A 43 -7.94 -10.06 -13.28
N VAL A 44 -8.28 -10.10 -11.99
CA VAL A 44 -9.15 -11.15 -11.43
C VAL A 44 -10.59 -11.01 -11.93
N VAL A 45 -11.10 -9.78 -12.04
CA VAL A 45 -12.45 -9.52 -12.57
C VAL A 45 -12.52 -9.93 -14.04
N ASP A 46 -11.50 -9.64 -14.84
CA ASP A 46 -11.42 -10.00 -16.26
C ASP A 46 -11.46 -11.52 -16.48
N LEU A 47 -10.78 -12.29 -15.61
CA LEU A 47 -10.83 -13.75 -15.64
C LEU A 47 -12.23 -14.35 -15.35
N VAL A 48 -13.07 -13.63 -14.60
CA VAL A 48 -14.39 -14.13 -14.15
C VAL A 48 -15.55 -13.52 -14.95
N ALA A 49 -15.41 -12.27 -15.38
CA ALA A 49 -16.43 -11.46 -16.04
C ALA A 49 -15.83 -10.49 -17.08
N PRO A 50 -15.25 -10.99 -18.19
CA PRO A 50 -14.59 -10.16 -19.21
C PRO A 50 -15.56 -9.17 -19.87
N ASP A 51 -16.80 -9.61 -20.15
CA ASP A 51 -17.86 -8.74 -20.69
C ASP A 51 -18.15 -7.51 -19.79
N HIS A 52 -17.94 -7.62 -18.47
CA HIS A 52 -18.10 -6.51 -17.55
C HIS A 52 -16.93 -5.53 -17.64
N VAL A 53 -15.69 -6.05 -17.77
CA VAL A 53 -14.48 -5.25 -17.96
C VAL A 53 -14.57 -4.44 -19.24
N ASP A 54 -14.99 -5.06 -20.35
CA ASP A 54 -15.06 -4.40 -21.66
C ASP A 54 -16.15 -3.33 -21.77
N ARG A 55 -17.22 -3.45 -20.98
CA ARG A 55 -18.35 -2.49 -21.01
C ARG A 55 -18.18 -1.30 -20.08
N VAL A 56 -17.31 -1.42 -19.07
CA VAL A 56 -17.07 -0.35 -18.10
C VAL A 56 -15.83 0.44 -18.56
N PRO A 57 -15.96 1.72 -18.96
CA PRO A 57 -14.84 2.46 -19.54
C PRO A 57 -13.57 2.48 -18.69
N TYR A 58 -13.73 2.54 -17.37
CA TYR A 58 -12.61 2.49 -16.43
C TYR A 58 -11.86 1.16 -16.45
N PHE A 59 -12.56 0.03 -16.47
CA PHE A 59 -11.95 -1.30 -16.52
C PHE A 59 -11.42 -1.63 -17.91
N ALA A 60 -12.12 -1.22 -18.97
CA ALA A 60 -11.69 -1.36 -20.34
C ALA A 60 -10.37 -0.61 -20.61
N ASP A 61 -10.14 0.52 -19.96
CA ASP A 61 -8.86 1.22 -20.05
C ASP A 61 -7.70 0.40 -19.47
N LEU A 62 -7.95 -0.33 -18.39
CA LEU A 62 -6.95 -1.11 -17.65
C LEU A 62 -6.73 -2.52 -18.23
N ALA A 63 -7.78 -3.20 -18.65
CA ALA A 63 -7.76 -4.62 -19.02
C ALA A 63 -8.72 -4.99 -20.18
N GLY A 64 -9.28 -4.01 -20.89
CA GLY A 64 -10.24 -4.32 -21.96
C GLY A 64 -9.59 -4.97 -23.19
N GLY A 65 -10.31 -5.90 -23.82
CA GLY A 65 -9.84 -6.68 -24.96
C GLY A 65 -8.60 -7.50 -24.63
N ASP A 66 -7.55 -7.40 -25.46
CA ASP A 66 -6.30 -8.17 -25.27
C ASP A 66 -5.28 -7.48 -24.34
N LYS A 67 -5.68 -6.41 -23.63
CA LYS A 67 -4.77 -5.70 -22.72
C LYS A 67 -4.44 -6.56 -21.52
N ASN A 68 -3.14 -6.65 -21.19
CA ASN A 68 -2.71 -7.30 -19.96
C ASN A 68 -2.54 -6.28 -18.82
N PRO A 69 -3.47 -6.20 -17.85
CA PRO A 69 -3.35 -5.28 -16.71
C PRO A 69 -2.12 -5.57 -15.83
N LEU A 70 -1.59 -6.79 -15.84
CA LEU A 70 -0.42 -7.17 -15.03
C LEU A 70 0.91 -6.71 -15.64
N ALA A 71 0.92 -6.29 -16.91
CA ALA A 71 2.11 -5.81 -17.59
C ALA A 71 2.51 -4.37 -17.20
N ASP A 72 1.71 -3.69 -16.37
CA ASP A 72 2.02 -2.33 -15.93
C ASP A 72 3.19 -2.28 -14.92
N PRO A 73 4.11 -1.29 -15.03
CA PRO A 73 5.25 -1.16 -14.11
C PRO A 73 4.88 -1.14 -12.62
N SER A 74 3.70 -0.64 -12.25
CA SER A 74 3.24 -0.62 -10.85
C SER A 74 3.08 -2.01 -10.25
N VAL A 75 2.72 -3.01 -11.06
CA VAL A 75 2.59 -4.40 -10.60
C VAL A 75 3.96 -4.99 -10.27
N LEU A 76 4.97 -4.71 -11.10
CA LEU A 76 6.36 -5.08 -10.81
C LEU A 76 6.89 -4.38 -9.56
N MET A 77 6.56 -3.11 -9.37
CA MET A 77 6.92 -2.38 -8.14
C MET A 77 6.28 -2.99 -6.90
N LEU A 78 5.00 -3.39 -6.96
CA LEU A 78 4.32 -4.07 -5.86
C LEU A 78 5.04 -5.37 -5.48
N VAL A 79 5.36 -6.21 -6.47
CA VAL A 79 6.12 -7.46 -6.24
C VAL A 79 7.50 -7.17 -5.65
N GLY A 80 8.22 -6.20 -6.21
CA GLY A 80 9.54 -5.80 -5.72
C GLY A 80 9.53 -5.31 -4.27
N VAL A 81 8.52 -4.52 -3.89
CA VAL A 81 8.35 -4.04 -2.51
C VAL A 81 8.04 -5.20 -1.55
N LEU A 82 7.17 -6.12 -1.94
CA LEU A 82 6.85 -7.30 -1.13
C LEU A 82 8.08 -8.18 -0.91
N LEU A 83 8.79 -8.51 -2.00
CA LEU A 83 10.00 -9.35 -1.93
C LEU A 83 11.13 -8.65 -1.19
N GLY A 84 11.38 -7.36 -1.46
CA GLY A 84 12.41 -6.58 -0.80
C GLY A 84 12.14 -6.39 0.69
N GLY A 85 10.89 -6.11 1.06
CA GLY A 85 10.47 -6.00 2.46
C GLY A 85 10.60 -7.32 3.21
N PHE A 86 10.20 -8.43 2.58
CA PHE A 86 10.33 -9.77 3.16
C PHE A 86 11.79 -10.20 3.31
N ALA A 87 12.61 -10.02 2.27
CA ALA A 87 14.05 -10.32 2.29
C ALA A 87 14.77 -9.48 3.37
N SER A 88 14.44 -8.20 3.49
CA SER A 88 14.93 -7.34 4.58
C SER A 88 14.48 -7.87 5.94
N GLY A 89 13.21 -8.25 6.09
CA GLY A 89 12.71 -8.88 7.31
C GLY A 89 13.50 -10.12 7.71
N LEU A 90 13.83 -10.99 6.76
CA LEU A 90 14.64 -12.19 6.99
C LEU A 90 16.07 -11.82 7.39
N ALA A 91 16.73 -10.94 6.64
CA ALA A 91 18.13 -10.54 6.87
C ALA A 91 18.37 -9.89 8.25
N PHE A 92 17.35 -9.20 8.77
CA PHE A 92 17.39 -8.52 10.08
C PHE A 92 16.66 -9.27 11.20
N GLY A 93 16.17 -10.49 10.95
CA GLY A 93 15.56 -11.35 11.98
C GLY A 93 14.20 -10.86 12.49
N ARG A 94 13.40 -10.23 11.63
CA ARG A 94 12.11 -9.59 11.95
C ARG A 94 10.88 -10.32 11.40
N VAL A 95 11.06 -11.41 10.68
CA VAL A 95 9.93 -12.23 10.20
C VAL A 95 9.42 -13.10 11.35
N LYS A 96 8.19 -12.83 11.78
CA LYS A 96 7.48 -13.62 12.79
C LYS A 96 5.98 -13.60 12.50
N PRO A 97 5.29 -14.75 12.51
CA PRO A 97 3.84 -14.77 12.48
C PRO A 97 3.30 -14.23 13.81
N GLU A 98 2.75 -13.03 13.80
CA GLU A 98 2.18 -12.38 14.99
C GLU A 98 1.01 -11.46 14.63
N ILE A 99 0.03 -11.37 15.53
CA ILE A 99 -1.03 -10.37 15.45
C ILE A 99 -0.67 -9.26 16.44
N ARG A 100 -0.29 -8.09 15.93
CA ARG A 100 -0.02 -6.91 16.75
C ARG A 100 -1.33 -6.24 17.18
N ARG A 101 -1.62 -6.29 18.48
CA ARG A 101 -2.82 -5.72 19.12
C ARG A 101 -2.43 -5.07 20.46
N GLY A 102 -3.18 -4.06 20.92
CA GLY A 102 -3.05 -3.58 22.29
C GLY A 102 -3.51 -4.63 23.31
N PRO A 103 -3.07 -4.52 24.58
CA PRO A 103 -3.37 -5.51 25.60
C PRO A 103 -4.88 -5.72 25.81
N ASN A 104 -5.71 -4.71 25.52
CA ASN A 104 -7.16 -4.75 25.71
C ASN A 104 -7.99 -5.18 24.47
N VAL A 105 -7.37 -5.53 23.34
CA VAL A 105 -8.09 -5.79 22.06
C VAL A 105 -8.01 -7.25 21.66
N SER A 106 -9.13 -7.97 21.51
CA SER A 106 -9.10 -9.38 21.05
C SER A 106 -8.50 -9.55 19.62
N ASN A 107 -8.02 -10.75 19.29
CA ASN A 107 -7.54 -11.06 17.93
C ASN A 107 -8.62 -10.82 16.87
N ALA A 108 -9.87 -11.20 17.15
CA ALA A 108 -10.99 -10.99 16.23
C ALA A 108 -11.25 -9.50 15.99
N THR A 109 -11.29 -8.68 17.05
CA THR A 109 -11.47 -7.23 16.95
C THR A 109 -10.34 -6.59 16.12
N ARG A 110 -9.09 -7.01 16.33
CA ARG A 110 -7.94 -6.50 15.56
C ARG A 110 -8.04 -6.83 14.07
N LEU A 111 -8.46 -8.04 13.71
CA LEU A 111 -8.60 -8.46 12.32
C LEU A 111 -9.78 -7.77 11.64
N ILE A 112 -10.93 -7.68 12.31
CA ILE A 112 -12.12 -6.99 11.78
C ILE A 112 -11.80 -5.50 11.53
N THR A 113 -11.19 -4.83 12.51
CA THR A 113 -10.80 -3.42 12.36
C THR A 113 -9.71 -3.21 11.32
N ALA A 114 -8.76 -4.14 11.17
CA ALA A 114 -7.78 -4.11 10.07
C ALA A 114 -8.46 -4.19 8.70
N PHE A 115 -9.44 -5.09 8.56
CA PHE A 115 -10.17 -5.31 7.33
C PHE A 115 -11.02 -4.08 6.95
N ILE A 116 -11.81 -3.57 7.89
CA ILE A 116 -12.66 -2.39 7.68
C ILE A 116 -11.81 -1.14 7.41
N GLY A 117 -10.76 -0.91 8.19
CA GLY A 117 -9.89 0.26 8.03
C GLY A 117 -9.05 0.22 6.75
N GLY A 118 -8.58 -0.98 6.37
CA GLY A 118 -7.82 -1.19 5.13
C GLY A 118 -8.64 -0.83 3.88
N GLY A 119 -9.94 -1.16 3.87
CA GLY A 119 -10.83 -0.82 2.76
C GLY A 119 -11.09 0.68 2.55
N GLN A 120 -10.92 1.51 3.58
CA GLN A 120 -11.20 2.96 3.52
C GLN A 120 -9.96 3.81 3.19
N ALA A 121 -8.75 3.36 3.53
CA ALA A 121 -7.54 4.18 3.47
C ALA A 121 -6.84 4.23 2.09
N LEU A 122 -7.19 3.36 1.15
CA LEU A 122 -6.36 3.04 -0.03
C LEU A 122 -6.57 3.92 -1.28
N SER A 123 -7.40 4.98 -1.28
CA SER A 123 -7.88 5.59 -2.54
C SER A 123 -7.36 6.98 -2.96
N GLY A 124 -6.48 7.69 -2.21
CA GLY A 124 -6.34 9.16 -2.42
C GLY A 124 -4.97 9.84 -2.68
N GLY A 125 -3.81 9.18 -2.55
CA GLY A 125 -2.56 9.91 -2.24
C GLY A 125 -1.61 10.38 -3.38
N ALA A 126 -1.84 10.07 -4.66
CA ALA A 126 -0.72 9.92 -5.60
C ALA A 126 -0.39 11.10 -6.56
N VAL A 127 -0.99 12.30 -6.47
CA VAL A 127 -0.98 13.26 -7.61
C VAL A 127 -0.26 14.61 -7.41
N LEU A 128 0.57 14.80 -6.38
CA LEU A 128 1.38 16.03 -6.20
C LEU A 128 0.62 17.37 -6.41
N SER A 129 -0.68 17.36 -6.14
CA SER A 129 -1.56 18.53 -6.18
C SER A 129 -1.50 19.23 -4.83
N VAL A 130 -1.70 20.56 -4.79
CA VAL A 130 -1.97 21.28 -3.53
C VAL A 130 -3.13 20.61 -2.77
N GLY A 131 -4.09 20.04 -3.50
CA GLY A 131 -5.16 19.21 -2.93
C GLY A 131 -4.67 17.90 -2.30
N SER A 132 -3.61 17.26 -2.83
CA SER A 132 -3.00 16.07 -2.23
C SER A 132 -2.25 16.40 -0.93
N TRP A 133 -1.64 17.58 -0.84
CA TRP A 133 -1.02 18.05 0.42
C TRP A 133 -2.07 18.43 1.46
N ALA A 134 -3.11 19.16 1.06
CA ALA A 134 -4.25 19.45 1.94
C ALA A 134 -4.95 18.17 2.40
N PHE A 135 -5.14 17.20 1.50
CA PHE A 135 -5.65 15.87 1.83
C PHE A 135 -4.72 15.12 2.78
N MET A 136 -3.41 15.06 2.51
CA MET A 136 -2.44 14.40 3.39
C MET A 136 -2.47 15.01 4.79
N LEU A 137 -2.42 16.34 4.90
CA LEU A 137 -2.53 17.04 6.18
C LEU A 137 -3.87 16.76 6.87
N SER A 138 -4.96 16.68 6.12
CA SER A 138 -6.29 16.35 6.66
C SER A 138 -6.40 14.88 7.10
N VAL A 139 -5.73 13.95 6.42
CA VAL A 139 -5.62 12.54 6.81
C VAL A 139 -4.80 12.41 8.09
N PHE A 140 -3.68 13.12 8.22
CA PHE A 140 -2.88 13.12 9.45
C PHE A 140 -3.63 13.79 10.61
N ALA A 141 -4.27 14.94 10.37
CA ALA A 141 -5.08 15.63 11.38
C ALA A 141 -6.28 14.77 11.80
N GLY A 142 -7.03 14.21 10.84
CA GLY A 142 -8.14 13.31 11.07
C GLY A 142 -7.70 12.03 11.79
N GLY A 143 -6.57 11.45 11.38
CA GLY A 143 -5.94 10.30 12.04
C GLY A 143 -5.57 10.62 13.49
N TYR A 144 -5.00 11.79 13.76
CA TYR A 144 -4.66 12.24 15.12
C TYR A 144 -5.90 12.49 15.98
N MET A 145 -6.96 13.07 15.41
CA MET A 145 -8.24 13.28 16.08
C MET A 145 -8.93 11.95 16.41
N LEU A 146 -8.96 11.00 15.46
CA LEU A 146 -9.49 9.65 15.67
C LEU A 146 -8.65 8.84 16.65
N ALA A 147 -7.33 9.05 16.66
CA ALA A 147 -6.41 8.32 17.54
C ALA A 147 -6.79 8.43 19.01
N TRP A 148 -7.34 9.58 19.46
CA TRP A 148 -7.83 9.73 20.84
C TRP A 148 -8.99 8.78 21.17
N PHE A 149 -9.90 8.53 20.23
CA PHE A 149 -11.04 7.62 20.43
C PHE A 149 -10.62 6.16 20.37
N VAL A 150 -9.71 5.84 19.45
CA VAL A 150 -9.20 4.48 19.29
C VAL A 150 -7.98 4.20 20.18
N ARG A 151 -7.54 5.13 21.04
CA ARG A 151 -6.41 5.00 22.00
C ARG A 151 -6.47 3.79 22.91
N ARG A 152 -7.64 3.20 23.09
CA ARG A 152 -7.82 1.95 23.83
C ARG A 152 -7.43 0.70 23.02
N LEU A 153 -7.15 0.84 21.72
CA LEU A 153 -6.77 -0.28 20.85
C LEU A 153 -5.28 -0.63 20.90
N TRP A 154 -4.45 0.29 21.40
CA TRP A 154 -2.99 0.21 21.48
C TRP A 154 -2.47 0.38 22.92
N ASN A 155 -3.31 0.87 23.85
CA ASN A 155 -3.07 0.82 25.30
C ASN A 155 -3.65 -0.43 25.94
#